data_AF-A0A9P0CVK9-F1
#
_entry.id   AF-A0A9P0CVK9-F1
#
_cell.length_a   1.000
_cell.length_b   1.000
_cell.length_c   1.000
_cell.angle_alpha   90.00
_cell.angle_beta   90.00
_cell.angle_gamma   90.00
#
_symmetry.space_group_name_H-M   'P 1'
#
loop_
_entity.id
_entity.type
_entity.pdbx_description
1 polymer ?
#
loop_
_entity_poly.entity_id
_entity_poly.type
_entity_poly.pdbx_seq_one_letter_code
_entity_poly.pdbx_strand_id
1 'polypeptide(L)'
;MDVDNDLLEGQQGSGARATLGSSNVAAKNLSVPRSLKLNAVTFHFKKSRIFYTYGYAFKNVIKKCVEVNLDKGDRVYLTTPLANIPNDMLGFYMNGHELTTVWNYGQVEIKHLKVTVTPQGLRTAFDTGTTLSGTATSEHCTLGCYAVGLNQKNYATGHVYESDVASPMVPTGVSNPKLDNMLKKYYGDKNLTEHGPMCMSVPRHVDLNACLRINLNRSLPHYIGVYQLDRYKHRFNFIPKIGETIINWKYTPAFGFISCKGHDILYCRDESDICYTQNIIDKMPAQITTALTKMECVK
;
A
#
# COMPACT_ATOMS: atom_id res chain seq x y z
N MET A 1 84.93 42.77 6.55
CA MET A 1 84.42 43.59 5.46
C MET A 1 83.67 42.67 4.53
N ASP A 2 82.36 42.65 4.75
CA ASP A 2 81.29 42.72 3.74
C ASP A 2 81.40 41.86 2.47
N VAL A 3 80.58 40.81 2.51
CA VAL A 3 79.52 40.43 1.55
C VAL A 3 79.56 41.07 0.16
N ASP A 4 79.60 40.22 -0.86
CA ASP A 4 78.88 40.44 -2.11
C ASP A 4 77.97 39.23 -2.39
N ASN A 5 76.68 39.54 -2.55
CA ASN A 5 75.64 38.69 -3.11
C ASN A 5 75.72 38.80 -4.63
N ASP A 6 75.75 37.68 -5.34
CA ASP A 6 75.29 37.63 -6.73
C ASP A 6 74.33 36.47 -6.94
N LEU A 7 73.10 36.86 -7.29
CA LEU A 7 71.98 36.06 -7.76
C LEU A 7 72.11 35.90 -9.29
N LEU A 8 71.99 34.66 -9.80
CA LEU A 8 71.11 34.24 -10.92
C LEU A 8 71.64 33.04 -11.73
N GLU A 9 70.77 32.04 -11.81
CA GLU A 9 70.42 31.20 -12.97
C GLU A 9 71.49 30.46 -13.79
N GLY A 10 71.48 29.13 -13.60
CA GLY A 10 71.26 28.18 -14.70
C GLY A 10 72.50 27.61 -15.38
N GLN A 11 72.77 26.30 -15.16
CA GLN A 11 73.14 25.37 -16.23
C GLN A 11 73.14 23.90 -15.75
N GLN A 12 72.21 23.14 -16.33
CA GLN A 12 72.32 21.74 -16.75
C GLN A 12 73.29 20.82 -15.99
N GLY A 13 72.75 20.08 -15.01
CA GLY A 13 73.37 18.86 -14.47
C GLY A 13 72.89 17.64 -15.24
N SER A 14 73.83 16.96 -15.91
CA SER A 14 73.66 15.81 -16.79
C SER A 14 72.86 14.66 -16.19
N GLY A 15 71.97 14.09 -17.02
CA GLY A 15 71.16 12.93 -16.68
C GLY A 15 72.00 11.74 -16.23
N ALA A 16 71.75 11.29 -15.00
CA ALA A 16 72.17 9.98 -14.54
C ALA A 16 71.54 8.93 -15.47
N ARG A 17 72.39 8.25 -16.26
CA ARG A 17 72.02 7.03 -16.97
C ARG A 17 71.55 6.01 -15.93
N ALA A 18 70.24 5.80 -15.84
CA ALA A 18 69.70 4.65 -15.17
C ALA A 18 70.18 3.40 -15.93
N THR A 19 71.10 2.66 -15.32
CA THR A 19 71.39 1.28 -15.71
C THR A 19 70.08 0.52 -15.58
N LEU A 20 69.51 0.10 -16.71
CA LEU A 20 68.38 -0.84 -16.78
C LEU A 20 68.85 -2.19 -16.24
N GLY A 21 68.95 -2.28 -14.92
CA GLY A 21 69.01 -3.53 -14.19
C GLY A 21 67.65 -4.18 -14.32
N SER A 22 67.54 -5.10 -15.28
CA SER A 22 66.46 -6.08 -15.40
C SER A 22 66.31 -6.81 -14.07
N SER A 23 65.50 -6.23 -13.20
CA SER A 23 64.97 -6.88 -12.03
C SER A 23 63.58 -7.34 -12.43
N ASN A 24 63.52 -8.56 -12.98
CA ASN A 24 62.32 -9.39 -12.97
C ASN A 24 61.96 -9.74 -11.51
N VAL A 25 61.78 -8.74 -10.65
CA VAL A 25 60.99 -8.89 -9.44
C VAL A 25 59.58 -9.02 -9.98
N ALA A 26 59.10 -10.27 -10.08
CA ALA A 26 57.73 -10.59 -10.43
C ALA A 26 56.83 -9.53 -9.81
N ALA A 27 56.27 -8.66 -10.66
CA ALA A 27 55.48 -7.52 -10.22
C ALA A 27 54.39 -8.10 -9.32
N LYS A 28 54.58 -7.97 -8.01
CA LYS A 28 53.68 -8.54 -7.02
C LYS A 28 52.43 -7.70 -7.17
N ASN A 29 51.44 -8.23 -7.88
CA ASN A 29 50.19 -7.54 -8.18
C ASN A 29 49.68 -6.89 -6.89
N LEU A 30 49.83 -5.57 -6.82
CA LEU A 30 49.49 -4.79 -5.63
C LEU A 30 47.97 -4.63 -5.66
N SER A 31 47.26 -5.62 -5.12
CA SER A 31 45.81 -5.64 -5.12
C SER A 31 45.30 -4.58 -4.15
N VAL A 32 44.88 -3.43 -4.69
CA VAL A 32 44.15 -2.42 -3.91
C VAL A 32 42.81 -3.02 -3.49
N PRO A 33 42.51 -3.13 -2.18
CA PRO A 33 41.22 -3.64 -1.74
C PRO A 33 40.11 -2.70 -2.24
N ARG A 34 39.15 -3.27 -2.98
CA ARG A 34 37.97 -2.52 -3.44
C ARG A 34 37.01 -2.31 -2.27
N SER A 35 36.17 -1.27 -2.38
CA SER A 35 35.12 -1.00 -1.41
C SER A 35 34.23 -2.22 -1.22
N LEU A 36 33.83 -2.43 0.04
CA LEU A 36 32.90 -3.49 0.40
C LEU A 36 31.56 -3.24 -0.28
N LYS A 37 31.00 -4.29 -0.90
CA LYS A 37 29.64 -4.24 -1.43
C LYS A 37 28.68 -4.08 -0.26
N LEU A 38 27.79 -3.10 -0.34
CA LEU A 38 26.65 -2.99 0.56
C LEU A 38 25.77 -4.23 0.38
N ASN A 39 25.55 -4.98 1.46
CA ASN A 39 24.69 -6.16 1.44
C ASN A 39 23.22 -5.71 1.44
N ALA A 40 22.45 -6.21 0.47
CA ALA A 40 21.01 -6.03 0.47
C ALA A 40 20.38 -6.97 1.50
N VAL A 41 19.49 -6.43 2.35
CA VAL A 41 18.68 -7.21 3.30
C VAL A 41 17.31 -7.46 2.70
N THR A 42 16.85 -8.71 2.73
CA THR A 42 15.52 -9.10 2.24
C THR A 42 14.63 -9.48 3.42
N PHE A 43 13.45 -8.88 3.50
CA PHE A 43 12.44 -9.20 4.52
C PHE A 43 11.26 -9.95 3.89
N HIS A 44 10.74 -10.94 4.61
CA HIS A 44 9.54 -11.68 4.23
C HIS A 44 8.50 -11.59 5.34
N PHE A 45 7.36 -10.96 5.01
CA PHE A 45 6.23 -10.86 5.94
C PHE A 45 5.08 -11.74 5.46
N LYS A 46 4.53 -12.55 6.37
CA LYS A 46 3.37 -13.41 6.11
C LYS A 46 2.33 -13.20 7.20
N LYS A 47 1.10 -12.86 6.80
CA LYS A 47 -0.06 -12.74 7.68
C LYS A 47 -1.16 -13.69 7.22
N SER A 48 -1.83 -14.32 8.17
CA SER A 48 -3.03 -15.12 7.94
C SER A 48 -4.19 -14.46 8.66
N ARG A 49 -5.34 -14.34 8.00
CA ARG A 49 -6.52 -13.66 8.52
C ARG A 49 -7.77 -14.43 8.13
N ILE A 50 -8.72 -14.50 9.04
CA ILE A 50 -10.04 -15.09 8.77
C ILE A 50 -11.02 -13.93 8.58
N PHE A 51 -11.63 -13.90 7.41
CA PHE A 51 -12.60 -12.89 7.05
C PHE A 51 -13.99 -13.51 6.86
N TYR A 52 -15.03 -12.79 7.25
CA TYR A 52 -16.40 -13.06 6.86
C TYR A 52 -16.93 -11.92 5.99
N THR A 53 -17.73 -12.31 5.01
CA THR A 53 -18.38 -11.43 4.05
C THR A 53 -19.86 -11.76 4.05
N TYR A 54 -20.71 -10.76 3.86
CA TYR A 54 -22.15 -10.95 3.80
C TYR A 54 -22.64 -10.99 2.35
N GLY A 55 -23.75 -11.69 2.13
CA GLY A 55 -24.44 -11.74 0.85
C GLY A 55 -25.27 -10.49 0.60
N TYR A 56 -24.63 -9.33 0.50
CA TYR A 56 -25.34 -8.06 0.28
C TYR A 56 -26.12 -8.05 -1.05
N ALA A 57 -27.34 -7.54 -1.00
CA ALA A 57 -28.19 -7.39 -2.17
C ALA A 57 -27.62 -6.37 -3.17
N PHE A 58 -27.82 -6.63 -4.46
CA PHE A 58 -27.60 -5.63 -5.51
C PHE A 58 -28.68 -4.56 -5.42
N LYS A 59 -28.29 -3.34 -5.06
CA LYS A 59 -29.20 -2.20 -4.92
C LYS A 59 -28.52 -0.90 -5.30
N ASN A 60 -29.28 0.02 -5.87
CA ASN A 60 -28.80 1.38 -6.10
C ASN A 60 -28.96 2.19 -4.81
N VAL A 61 -27.87 2.77 -4.33
CA VAL A 61 -27.82 3.66 -3.18
C VAL A 61 -27.45 5.05 -3.67
N ILE A 62 -28.24 6.05 -3.29
CA ILE A 62 -28.02 7.44 -3.66
C ILE A 62 -27.28 8.12 -2.51
N LYS A 63 -26.06 8.60 -2.79
CA LYS A 63 -25.30 9.43 -1.86
C LYS A 63 -25.40 10.88 -2.29
N LYS A 64 -26.06 11.69 -1.47
CA LYS A 64 -26.09 13.15 -1.63
C LYS A 64 -24.69 13.68 -1.37
N CYS A 65 -24.08 14.28 -2.39
CA CYS A 65 -22.79 14.94 -2.24
C CYS A 65 -23.01 16.34 -1.66
N VAL A 66 -22.52 16.56 -0.43
CA VAL A 66 -22.42 17.88 0.19
C VAL A 66 -20.99 18.36 -0.01
N GLU A 67 -20.63 18.73 -1.24
CA GLU A 67 -19.37 19.42 -1.51
C GLU A 67 -19.66 20.83 -2.01
N VAL A 68 -19.01 21.80 -1.36
CA VAL A 68 -19.05 23.22 -1.68
C VAL A 68 -18.20 23.40 -2.94
N ASN A 69 -18.84 23.79 -4.05
CA ASN A 69 -18.24 24.28 -5.30
C ASN A 69 -17.88 23.29 -6.43
N LEU A 70 -18.23 22.01 -6.38
CA LEU A 70 -18.12 21.11 -7.55
C LEU A 70 -19.39 20.28 -7.71
N ASP A 71 -20.20 20.66 -8.71
CA ASP A 71 -21.40 19.99 -9.24
C ASP A 71 -22.32 19.28 -8.22
N LYS A 72 -23.48 19.92 -7.98
CA LYS A 72 -24.63 19.43 -7.21
C LYS A 72 -25.30 18.21 -7.89
N GLY A 73 -24.57 17.12 -8.04
CA GLY A 73 -25.06 15.86 -8.58
C GLY A 73 -25.16 14.79 -7.49
N ASP A 74 -26.33 14.19 -7.36
CA ASP A 74 -26.48 12.94 -6.61
C ASP A 74 -25.58 11.87 -7.24
N ARG A 75 -24.69 11.26 -6.44
CA ARG A 75 -23.89 10.11 -6.90
C ARG A 75 -24.65 8.84 -6.59
N VAL A 76 -24.86 8.01 -7.60
CA VAL A 76 -25.51 6.71 -7.42
C VAL A 76 -24.45 5.63 -7.40
N TYR A 77 -24.55 4.74 -6.42
CA TYR A 77 -23.69 3.59 -6.27
C TYR A 77 -24.51 2.33 -6.40
N LEU A 78 -24.12 1.44 -7.31
CA LEU A 78 -24.66 0.08 -7.34
C LEU A 78 -23.85 -0.79 -6.38
N THR A 79 -24.52 -1.30 -5.35
CA THR A 79 -23.93 -2.20 -4.36
C THR A 79 -23.75 -3.60 -4.92
N THR A 80 -22.75 -4.33 -4.42
CA THR A 80 -22.46 -5.70 -4.82
C THR A 80 -22.13 -6.55 -3.59
N PRO A 81 -22.33 -7.89 -3.64
CA PRO A 81 -21.93 -8.79 -2.56
C PRO A 81 -20.40 -9.03 -2.52
N LEU A 82 -19.61 -8.39 -3.38
CA LEU A 82 -18.18 -8.61 -3.46
C LEU A 82 -17.47 -7.78 -2.39
N ALA A 83 -16.84 -8.46 -1.44
CA ALA A 83 -15.91 -7.81 -0.52
C ALA A 83 -14.59 -7.46 -1.24
N ASN A 84 -14.07 -6.28 -0.95
CA ASN A 84 -12.80 -5.81 -1.48
C ASN A 84 -11.68 -6.08 -0.47
N ILE A 85 -10.70 -6.88 -0.87
CA ILE A 85 -9.51 -7.14 -0.06
C ILE A 85 -8.53 -5.99 -0.28
N PRO A 86 -8.09 -5.26 0.78
CA PRO A 86 -7.18 -4.12 0.66
C PRO A 86 -5.74 -4.59 0.43
N ASN A 87 -5.49 -5.22 -0.71
CA ASN A 87 -4.20 -5.74 -1.11
C ASN A 87 -3.21 -4.66 -1.55
N ASP A 88 -3.68 -3.43 -1.72
CA ASP A 88 -2.94 -2.19 -1.96
C ASP A 88 -2.43 -1.54 -0.67
N MET A 89 -3.00 -1.89 0.48
CA MET A 89 -2.64 -1.31 1.78
C MET A 89 -1.47 -2.04 2.42
N LEU A 90 -0.37 -1.33 2.70
CA LEU A 90 0.82 -1.91 3.34
C LEU A 90 0.53 -2.57 4.70
N GLY A 91 -0.33 -1.93 5.50
CA GLY A 91 -0.75 -2.46 6.81
C GLY A 91 -1.53 -3.78 6.73
N PHE A 92 -1.96 -4.22 5.55
CA PHE A 92 -2.51 -5.57 5.39
C PHE A 92 -1.44 -6.66 5.59
N TYR A 93 -0.22 -6.40 5.11
CA TYR A 93 0.91 -7.34 5.10
C TYR A 93 1.83 -7.23 6.31
N MET A 94 1.94 -6.04 6.91
CA MET A 94 2.83 -5.78 8.04
C MET A 94 2.14 -4.99 9.15
N ASN A 95 2.56 -5.22 10.39
CA ASN A 95 2.12 -4.44 11.53
C ASN A 95 2.94 -3.13 11.62
N GLY A 96 2.51 -2.21 12.50
CA GLY A 96 3.18 -0.92 12.65
C GLY A 96 4.65 -1.04 13.06
N HIS A 97 4.99 -2.00 13.93
CA HIS A 97 6.37 -2.16 14.41
C HIS A 97 7.32 -2.75 13.35
N GLU A 98 6.85 -3.72 12.57
CA GLU A 98 7.53 -4.27 11.40
C GLU A 98 7.80 -3.16 10.39
N LEU A 99 6.80 -2.31 10.14
CA LEU A 99 6.93 -1.18 9.24
C LEU A 99 7.98 -0.16 9.73
N THR A 100 7.96 0.19 11.02
CA THR A 100 9.00 1.06 11.62
C THR A 100 10.39 0.45 11.51
N THR A 101 10.51 -0.86 11.76
CA THR A 101 11.79 -1.58 11.65
C THR A 101 12.33 -1.49 10.24
N VAL A 102 11.49 -1.73 9.24
CA VAL A 102 11.85 -1.65 7.82
C VAL A 102 12.24 -0.22 7.43
N TRP A 103 11.52 0.79 7.91
CA TRP A 103 11.85 2.19 7.66
C TRP A 103 13.19 2.67 8.21
N ASN A 104 13.81 1.93 9.12
CA ASN A 104 15.15 2.23 9.60
C ASN A 104 16.24 1.84 8.59
N TYR A 105 15.95 1.01 7.58
CA TYR A 105 16.91 0.50 6.60
C TYR A 105 17.17 1.41 5.39
N GLY A 106 16.95 2.71 5.52
CA GLY A 106 17.31 3.68 4.50
C GLY A 106 16.39 3.66 3.28
N GLN A 107 16.76 2.89 2.24
CA GLN A 107 15.95 2.70 1.03
C GLN A 107 15.32 1.31 1.04
N VAL A 108 13.99 1.25 0.99
CA VAL A 108 13.27 -0.03 0.97
C VAL A 108 12.27 -0.08 -0.17
N GLU A 109 12.29 -1.21 -0.88
CA GLU A 109 11.44 -1.51 -2.01
C GLU A 109 10.67 -2.82 -1.80
N ILE A 110 9.37 -2.80 -2.09
CA ILE A 110 8.54 -4.00 -2.18
C ILE A 110 8.83 -4.69 -3.51
N LYS A 111 9.38 -5.91 -3.47
CA LYS A 111 9.59 -6.72 -4.68
C LYS A 111 8.37 -7.53 -5.08
N HIS A 112 7.71 -8.18 -4.13
CA HIS A 112 6.61 -9.10 -4.43
C HIS A 112 5.51 -9.04 -3.37
N LEU A 113 4.26 -9.05 -3.83
CA LEU A 113 3.07 -9.20 -3.03
C LEU A 113 2.29 -10.44 -3.49
N LYS A 114 1.76 -11.19 -2.53
CA LYS A 114 0.93 -12.36 -2.79
C LYS A 114 -0.21 -12.43 -1.78
N VAL A 115 -1.42 -12.67 -2.29
CA VAL A 115 -2.62 -12.90 -1.49
C VAL A 115 -3.29 -14.18 -1.97
N THR A 116 -3.62 -15.05 -1.03
CA THR A 116 -4.32 -16.30 -1.30
C THR A 116 -5.60 -16.34 -0.48
N VAL A 117 -6.71 -16.68 -1.12
CA VAL A 117 -8.03 -16.76 -0.47
C VAL A 117 -8.55 -18.18 -0.60
N THR A 118 -8.95 -18.73 0.54
CA THR A 118 -9.51 -20.07 0.67
C THR A 118 -10.80 -19.95 1.48
N PRO A 119 -11.97 -20.31 0.93
CA PRO A 119 -13.22 -20.28 1.67
C PRO A 119 -13.19 -21.40 2.72
N GLN A 120 -13.48 -21.05 3.97
CA GLN A 120 -13.46 -21.99 5.10
C GLN A 120 -14.84 -22.61 5.40
N GLY A 121 -15.91 -21.92 5.01
CA GLY A 121 -17.27 -22.35 5.26
C GLY A 121 -18.25 -21.21 5.04
N LEU A 122 -19.54 -21.54 5.06
CA LEU A 122 -20.64 -20.59 5.01
C LEU A 122 -21.44 -20.67 6.30
N ARG A 123 -22.05 -19.55 6.69
CA ARG A 123 -23.01 -19.51 7.79
C ARG A 123 -24.28 -18.84 7.28
N THR A 124 -25.40 -19.52 7.40
CA THR A 124 -26.73 -18.99 7.13
C THR A 124 -27.50 -18.97 8.45
N ALA A 125 -28.20 -17.86 8.72
CA ALA A 125 -29.16 -17.83 9.79
C ALA A 125 -30.40 -18.63 9.34
N PHE A 126 -30.93 -19.45 10.23
CA PHE A 126 -32.24 -20.05 10.05
C PHE A 126 -33.24 -19.17 10.79
N ASP A 127 -34.19 -18.58 10.07
CA ASP A 127 -35.22 -17.74 10.70
C ASP A 127 -36.18 -18.64 11.48
N THR A 128 -36.05 -18.63 12.82
CA THR A 128 -36.98 -19.31 13.74
C THR A 128 -38.10 -18.38 14.23
N GLY A 129 -38.22 -17.16 13.70
CA GLY A 129 -39.12 -16.12 14.18
C GLY A 129 -40.29 -15.80 13.25
N THR A 130 -41.46 -15.53 13.82
CA THR A 130 -42.67 -15.11 13.11
C THR A 130 -42.62 -13.63 12.70
N THR A 131 -41.88 -13.25 11.65
CA THR A 131 -42.08 -11.93 11.02
C THR A 131 -41.86 -11.92 9.49
N LEU A 132 -43.00 -11.72 8.82
CA LEU A 132 -43.30 -10.98 7.58
C LEU A 132 -42.55 -11.17 6.25
N SER A 133 -41.42 -11.86 6.13
CA SER A 133 -40.92 -12.14 4.76
C SER A 133 -40.18 -13.46 4.62
N GLY A 134 -40.53 -14.17 3.54
CA GLY A 134 -39.80 -15.30 2.99
C GLY A 134 -40.15 -16.64 3.63
N THR A 135 -40.78 -17.51 2.84
CA THR A 135 -40.88 -18.95 3.07
C THR A 135 -39.63 -19.53 3.73
N ALA A 136 -39.81 -20.32 4.80
CA ALA A 136 -38.75 -21.14 5.37
C ALA A 136 -38.36 -22.23 4.36
N THR A 137 -37.30 -22.00 3.60
CA THR A 137 -36.78 -22.96 2.63
C THR A 137 -35.69 -23.82 3.26
N SER A 138 -35.88 -25.14 3.25
CA SER A 138 -34.83 -26.10 3.62
C SER A 138 -33.76 -26.24 2.53
N GLU A 139 -34.11 -25.91 1.28
CA GLU A 139 -33.20 -25.94 0.15
C GLU A 139 -32.36 -24.65 0.09
N HIS A 140 -31.05 -24.80 0.25
CA HIS A 140 -30.10 -23.69 0.19
C HIS A 140 -29.07 -23.91 -0.93
N CYS A 141 -29.17 -23.14 -2.01
CA CYS A 141 -28.19 -23.12 -3.09
C CYS A 141 -27.24 -21.93 -2.91
N THR A 142 -26.08 -22.16 -2.30
CA THR A 142 -25.08 -21.10 -2.10
C THR A 142 -24.15 -21.00 -3.30
N LEU A 143 -24.20 -19.86 -3.98
CA LEU A 143 -23.23 -19.51 -5.01
C LEU A 143 -22.17 -18.58 -4.41
N GLY A 144 -20.91 -19.01 -4.47
CA GLY A 144 -19.78 -18.13 -4.25
C GLY A 144 -19.50 -17.28 -5.48
N CYS A 145 -18.98 -16.08 -5.28
CA CYS A 145 -18.47 -15.28 -6.38
C CYS A 145 -17.17 -14.56 -6.00
N TYR A 146 -16.30 -14.37 -7.00
CA TYR A 146 -15.09 -13.57 -6.85
C TYR A 146 -14.78 -12.84 -8.15
N ALA A 147 -14.02 -11.76 -8.05
CA ALA A 147 -13.50 -11.00 -9.17
C ALA A 147 -12.08 -10.55 -8.86
N VAL A 148 -11.23 -10.45 -9.89
CA VAL A 148 -9.85 -9.96 -9.77
C VAL A 148 -9.67 -8.76 -10.69
N GLY A 149 -9.17 -7.65 -10.14
CA GLY A 149 -8.91 -6.42 -10.90
C GLY A 149 -10.16 -5.64 -11.29
N LEU A 150 -11.27 -5.78 -10.54
CA LEU A 150 -12.51 -5.07 -10.84
C LEU A 150 -12.36 -3.55 -10.70
N ASN A 151 -11.50 -3.11 -9.79
CA ASN A 151 -11.10 -1.71 -9.62
C ASN A 151 -10.44 -1.11 -10.87
N GLN A 152 -9.65 -1.89 -11.60
CA GLN A 152 -8.96 -1.46 -12.82
C GLN A 152 -9.84 -1.59 -14.06
N LYS A 153 -10.68 -2.64 -14.14
CA LYS A 153 -11.45 -2.97 -15.35
C LYS A 153 -12.85 -2.35 -15.39
N ASN A 154 -13.46 -2.09 -14.25
CA ASN A 154 -14.88 -1.73 -14.16
C ASN A 154 -15.16 -0.57 -13.19
N TYR A 155 -14.16 0.26 -12.90
CA TYR A 155 -14.27 1.42 -12.01
C TYR A 155 -14.90 1.13 -10.63
N ALA A 156 -14.77 -0.11 -10.15
CA ALA A 156 -15.31 -0.45 -8.85
C ALA A 156 -14.44 0.15 -7.73
N THR A 157 -15.07 0.79 -6.76
CA THR A 157 -14.40 1.40 -5.61
C THR A 157 -14.82 0.71 -4.31
N GLY A 158 -13.89 0.64 -3.37
CA GLY A 158 -14.16 0.10 -2.04
C GLY A 158 -14.91 1.11 -1.17
N HIS A 159 -16.10 0.74 -0.69
CA HIS A 159 -16.89 1.53 0.26
C HIS A 159 -17.35 0.69 1.43
N VAL A 160 -17.70 1.36 2.53
CA VAL A 160 -18.34 0.72 3.69
C VAL A 160 -19.85 0.79 3.48
N TYR A 161 -20.53 -0.33 3.67
CA TYR A 161 -21.99 -0.39 3.61
C TYR A 161 -22.62 -0.06 4.95
N GLU A 162 -23.66 0.76 4.87
CA GLU A 162 -24.59 1.01 5.95
C GLU A 162 -25.86 0.22 5.64
N SER A 163 -26.40 -0.47 6.63
CA SER A 163 -27.58 -1.32 6.50
C SER A 163 -28.52 -1.10 7.67
N ASP A 164 -29.81 -1.27 7.43
CA ASP A 164 -30.82 -1.23 8.49
C ASP A 164 -30.85 -2.55 9.28
N VAL A 165 -31.22 -2.48 10.55
CA VAL A 165 -31.29 -3.63 11.47
C VAL A 165 -32.38 -4.61 11.03
N ALA A 166 -33.49 -4.12 10.46
CA ALA A 166 -34.58 -4.94 9.97
C ALA A 166 -34.24 -5.71 8.68
N SER A 167 -33.22 -5.29 7.93
CA SER A 167 -32.82 -5.90 6.66
C SER A 167 -31.31 -5.75 6.46
N PRO A 168 -30.48 -6.47 7.25
CA PRO A 168 -29.04 -6.25 7.31
C PRO A 168 -28.31 -6.58 6.00
N MET A 169 -28.93 -7.40 5.14
CA MET A 169 -28.39 -7.76 3.82
C MET A 169 -28.73 -6.74 2.72
N VAL A 170 -29.54 -5.72 3.01
CA VAL A 170 -29.94 -4.69 2.05
C VAL A 170 -29.27 -3.37 2.43
N PRO A 171 -28.23 -2.93 1.70
CA PRO A 171 -27.60 -1.65 1.99
C PRO A 171 -28.57 -0.47 1.84
N THR A 172 -28.44 0.50 2.74
CA THR A 172 -29.18 1.76 2.78
C THR A 172 -28.28 2.96 2.49
N GLY A 173 -26.98 2.84 2.77
CA GLY A 173 -26.00 3.91 2.61
C GLY A 173 -24.61 3.40 2.21
N VAL A 174 -23.76 4.31 1.74
CA VAL A 174 -22.34 4.04 1.45
C VAL A 174 -21.44 5.14 2.01
N SER A 175 -20.47 4.74 2.83
CA SER A 175 -19.45 5.65 3.39
C SER A 175 -18.06 5.35 2.85
N ASN A 176 -17.18 6.34 2.98
CA ASN A 176 -15.78 6.17 2.60
C ASN A 176 -15.06 5.42 3.72
N PRO A 177 -14.16 4.48 3.38
CA PRO A 177 -13.41 3.75 4.39
C PRO A 177 -12.46 4.68 5.15
N LYS A 178 -12.38 4.48 6.47
CA LYS A 178 -11.36 5.11 7.32
C LYS A 178 -10.24 4.12 7.55
N LEU A 179 -9.03 4.48 7.08
CA LEU A 179 -7.86 3.59 7.12
C LEU A 179 -7.51 3.15 8.55
N ASP A 180 -7.56 4.08 9.50
CA ASP A 180 -7.23 3.81 10.90
C ASP A 180 -8.14 2.74 11.51
N ASN A 181 -9.43 2.77 11.18
CA ASN A 181 -10.39 1.78 11.68
C ASN A 181 -10.04 0.37 11.17
N MET A 182 -9.57 0.27 9.92
CA MET A 182 -9.17 -1.01 9.35
C MET A 182 -7.89 -1.56 10.01
N LEU A 183 -6.91 -0.70 10.27
CA LEU A 183 -5.67 -1.11 10.93
C LEU A 183 -5.92 -1.53 12.39
N LYS A 184 -6.76 -0.78 13.10
CA LYS A 184 -7.23 -1.15 14.45
C LYS A 184 -7.92 -2.51 14.44
N LYS A 185 -8.74 -2.78 13.44
CA LYS A 185 -9.38 -4.08 13.25
C LYS A 185 -8.37 -5.22 12.99
N TYR A 186 -7.22 -4.91 12.41
CA TYR A 186 -6.20 -5.91 12.07
C TYR A 186 -5.22 -6.22 13.19
N TYR A 187 -4.89 -5.24 14.02
CA TYR A 187 -3.83 -5.35 15.03
C TYR A 187 -4.26 -4.97 16.45
N GLY A 188 -5.44 -4.39 16.62
CA GLY A 188 -5.95 -3.90 17.90
C GLY A 188 -5.68 -2.41 18.06
N ASP A 189 -6.18 -1.83 19.16
CA ASP A 189 -5.80 -0.47 19.53
C ASP A 189 -4.44 -0.48 20.24
N LYS A 190 -3.68 0.61 20.10
CA LYS A 190 -2.37 0.79 20.74
C LYS A 190 -2.47 0.69 22.26
N ASN A 191 -3.60 1.13 22.81
CA ASN A 191 -3.83 1.19 24.25
C ASN A 191 -4.57 -0.02 24.82
N LEU A 192 -4.91 -1.02 23.98
CA LEU A 192 -5.67 -2.23 24.38
C LEU A 192 -7.01 -1.95 25.09
N THR A 193 -7.54 -0.73 25.01
CA THR A 193 -8.65 -0.24 25.84
C THR A 193 -10.01 -0.78 25.42
N GLU A 194 -10.26 -0.94 24.11
CA GLU A 194 -11.57 -1.36 23.58
C GLU A 194 -11.49 -2.62 22.69
N HIS A 195 -10.31 -2.93 22.17
CA HIS A 195 -10.09 -3.97 21.19
C HIS A 195 -8.90 -4.82 21.60
N GLY A 196 -9.17 -6.05 22.05
CA GLY A 196 -8.14 -7.02 22.40
C GLY A 196 -7.19 -7.35 21.23
N PRO A 197 -6.06 -8.04 21.47
CA PRO A 197 -5.04 -8.28 20.46
C PRO A 197 -5.62 -8.97 19.23
N MET A 198 -5.71 -8.22 18.13
CA MET A 198 -6.48 -8.65 16.96
C MET A 198 -5.69 -9.56 16.00
N CYS A 199 -4.44 -9.84 16.34
CA CYS A 199 -3.51 -10.73 15.64
C CYS A 199 -3.71 -12.24 15.96
N MET A 200 -4.65 -12.61 16.82
CA MET A 200 -4.84 -14.00 17.30
C MET A 200 -5.81 -14.85 16.45
N SER A 201 -5.79 -14.70 15.12
CA SER A 201 -6.65 -15.46 14.19
C SER A 201 -8.16 -15.32 14.43
N VAL A 202 -8.61 -14.22 15.05
CA VAL A 202 -10.03 -13.97 15.29
C VAL A 202 -10.74 -13.63 13.96
N PRO A 203 -11.88 -14.26 13.62
CA PRO A 203 -12.65 -13.96 12.42
C PRO A 203 -13.22 -12.53 12.41
N ARG A 204 -13.21 -11.86 11.26
CA ARG A 204 -13.66 -10.45 11.14
C ARG A 204 -14.39 -10.12 9.86
N HIS A 205 -15.29 -9.14 9.93
CA HIS A 205 -15.96 -8.63 8.73
C HIS A 205 -14.96 -7.94 7.82
N VAL A 206 -15.07 -8.11 6.50
CA VAL A 206 -14.40 -7.22 5.55
C VAL A 206 -15.23 -5.96 5.39
N ASP A 207 -14.76 -4.82 5.87
CA ASP A 207 -15.57 -3.60 5.84
C ASP A 207 -15.65 -2.97 4.45
N LEU A 208 -14.67 -3.25 3.60
CA LEU A 208 -14.65 -2.77 2.24
C LEU A 208 -15.49 -3.69 1.34
N ASN A 209 -16.49 -3.11 0.69
CA ASN A 209 -17.29 -3.76 -0.33
C ASN A 209 -17.12 -3.03 -1.66
N ALA A 210 -17.05 -3.80 -2.75
CA ALA A 210 -16.89 -3.25 -4.09
C ALA A 210 -18.23 -2.64 -4.56
N CYS A 211 -18.19 -1.39 -5.00
CA CYS A 211 -19.35 -0.67 -5.51
C CYS A 211 -19.04 -0.09 -6.87
N LEU A 212 -20.04 -0.07 -7.75
CA LEU A 212 -19.91 0.60 -9.05
C LEU A 212 -20.51 1.99 -8.94
N ARG A 213 -19.70 3.02 -9.21
CA ARG A 213 -20.20 4.39 -9.28
C ARG A 213 -20.89 4.62 -10.61
N ILE A 214 -22.12 5.12 -10.55
CA ILE A 214 -22.93 5.53 -11.69
C ILE A 214 -23.05 7.06 -11.64
N ASN A 215 -22.54 7.72 -12.67
CA ASN A 215 -22.71 9.17 -12.81
C ASN A 215 -24.06 9.45 -13.45
N LEU A 216 -25.00 9.98 -12.67
CA LEU A 216 -26.27 10.52 -13.16
C LEU A 216 -26.14 12.02 -13.48
N ASN A 217 -25.15 12.42 -14.27
CA ASN A 217 -25.15 13.80 -14.76
C ASN A 217 -26.17 13.92 -15.90
N ARG A 218 -27.28 14.61 -15.62
CA ARG A 218 -28.35 14.90 -16.59
C ARG A 218 -27.90 15.75 -17.78
N SER A 219 -26.71 16.34 -17.73
CA SER A 219 -26.20 17.29 -18.72
C SER A 219 -25.15 16.71 -19.69
N LEU A 220 -24.71 15.46 -19.51
CA LEU A 220 -23.79 14.83 -20.46
C LEU A 220 -24.58 14.05 -21.51
N PRO A 221 -24.33 14.25 -22.82
CA PRO A 221 -25.12 13.66 -23.91
C PRO A 221 -24.96 12.13 -24.05
N HIS A 222 -24.09 11.50 -23.26
CA HIS A 222 -23.77 10.08 -23.37
C HIS A 222 -23.93 9.37 -22.03
N TYR A 223 -25.11 8.78 -21.82
CA TYR A 223 -25.35 7.82 -20.74
C TYR A 223 -25.08 6.41 -21.27
N ILE A 224 -24.07 5.73 -20.71
CA ILE A 224 -23.62 4.41 -21.18
C ILE A 224 -24.27 3.27 -20.36
N GLY A 225 -25.16 3.59 -19.41
CA GLY A 225 -25.77 2.60 -18.54
C GLY A 225 -24.82 2.06 -17.48
N VAL A 226 -25.19 0.93 -16.88
CA VAL A 226 -24.35 0.21 -15.93
C VAL A 226 -23.51 -0.81 -16.67
N TYR A 227 -22.21 -0.84 -16.39
CA TYR A 227 -21.31 -1.85 -16.95
C TYR A 227 -21.72 -3.27 -16.55
N GLN A 228 -21.60 -4.20 -17.48
CA GLN A 228 -21.91 -5.61 -17.26
C GLN A 228 -20.88 -6.26 -16.31
N LEU A 229 -21.18 -6.24 -15.01
CA LEU A 229 -20.34 -6.83 -13.96
C LEU A 229 -20.10 -8.33 -14.17
N ASP A 230 -21.07 -9.02 -14.78
CA ASP A 230 -21.05 -10.46 -15.00
C ASP A 230 -19.86 -10.94 -15.84
N ARG A 231 -19.34 -10.10 -16.73
CA ARG A 231 -18.16 -10.42 -17.55
C ARG A 231 -16.88 -10.53 -16.73
N TYR A 232 -16.82 -9.86 -15.58
CA TYR A 232 -15.62 -9.74 -14.75
C TYR A 232 -15.70 -10.53 -13.44
N LYS A 233 -16.83 -11.19 -13.18
CA LYS A 233 -17.05 -12.00 -11.97
C LYS A 233 -17.12 -13.48 -12.33
N HIS A 234 -16.50 -14.31 -11.50
CA HIS A 234 -16.62 -15.76 -11.57
C HIS A 234 -17.60 -16.22 -10.51
N ARG A 235 -18.53 -17.10 -10.90
CA ARG A 235 -19.48 -17.75 -9.99
C ARG A 235 -19.11 -19.22 -9.87
N PHE A 236 -19.25 -19.76 -8.67
CA PHE A 236 -18.96 -21.17 -8.40
C PHE A 236 -19.93 -21.70 -7.33
N ASN A 237 -20.17 -23.00 -7.34
CA ASN A 237 -20.92 -23.64 -6.26
C ASN A 237 -20.02 -23.66 -5.00
N PHE A 238 -20.49 -23.10 -3.89
CA PHE A 238 -19.63 -22.80 -2.74
C PHE A 238 -19.19 -24.07 -2.00
N ILE A 239 -20.13 -24.98 -1.75
CA ILE A 239 -19.93 -26.20 -0.95
C ILE A 239 -18.73 -27.03 -1.42
N PRO A 240 -18.59 -27.39 -2.72
CA PRO A 240 -17.45 -28.19 -3.18
C PRO A 240 -16.11 -27.43 -3.18
N LYS A 241 -16.11 -26.11 -3.02
CA LYS A 241 -14.88 -25.28 -3.03
C LYS A 241 -14.34 -24.97 -1.64
N ILE A 242 -14.99 -25.43 -0.57
CA ILE A 242 -14.50 -25.27 0.80
C ILE A 242 -13.13 -25.93 0.93
N GLY A 243 -12.15 -25.19 1.47
CA GLY A 243 -10.76 -25.65 1.63
C GLY A 243 -9.89 -25.50 0.38
N GLU A 244 -10.48 -25.25 -0.80
CA GLU A 244 -9.71 -25.03 -2.03
C GLU A 244 -9.33 -23.55 -2.22
N THR A 245 -8.17 -23.30 -2.82
CA THR A 245 -7.77 -21.93 -3.15
C THR A 245 -8.61 -21.40 -4.31
N ILE A 246 -9.42 -20.37 -4.07
CA ILE A 246 -10.24 -19.73 -5.09
C ILE A 246 -9.56 -18.53 -5.73
N ILE A 247 -8.69 -17.82 -4.99
CA ILE A 247 -7.94 -16.68 -5.48
C ILE A 247 -6.47 -16.85 -5.12
N ASN A 248 -5.60 -16.72 -6.11
CA ASN A 248 -4.15 -16.65 -5.94
C ASN A 248 -3.64 -15.41 -6.68
N TRP A 249 -3.72 -14.26 -6.00
CA TRP A 249 -3.30 -12.99 -6.54
C TRP A 249 -1.81 -12.78 -6.27
N LYS A 250 -1.09 -12.33 -7.29
CA LYS A 250 0.33 -11.99 -7.22
C LYS A 250 0.54 -10.66 -7.91
N TYR A 251 1.41 -9.83 -7.36
CA TYR A 251 1.78 -8.56 -7.94
C TYR A 251 3.23 -8.23 -7.65
N THR A 252 3.88 -7.67 -8.67
CA THR A 252 5.26 -7.18 -8.63
C THR A 252 5.17 -5.70 -9.01
N PRO A 253 5.23 -4.78 -8.04
CA PRO A 253 5.09 -3.35 -8.35
C PRO A 253 6.23 -2.89 -9.23
N ALA A 254 5.91 -2.10 -10.27
CA ALA A 254 6.94 -1.45 -11.09
C ALA A 254 7.74 -0.42 -10.28
N PHE A 255 7.06 0.29 -9.37
CA PHE A 255 7.66 1.20 -8.40
C PHE A 255 7.21 0.81 -6.99
N GLY A 256 8.06 0.07 -6.28
CA GLY A 256 7.75 -0.49 -4.96
C GLY A 256 8.36 0.26 -3.78
N PHE A 257 8.94 1.44 -3.97
CA PHE A 257 9.62 2.16 -2.90
C PHE A 257 8.65 2.61 -1.79
N ILE A 258 8.89 2.15 -0.57
CA ILE A 258 8.14 2.55 0.63
C ILE A 258 8.93 3.52 1.52
N SER A 259 10.23 3.66 1.24
CA SER A 259 11.10 4.64 1.89
C SER A 259 12.30 4.95 1.02
N CYS A 260 12.66 6.22 0.97
CA CYS A 260 13.85 6.72 0.32
C CYS A 260 14.54 7.70 1.28
N LYS A 261 15.42 7.19 2.15
CA LYS A 261 16.30 8.05 2.97
C LYS A 261 17.67 8.31 2.31
N GLY A 262 17.85 7.92 1.06
CA GLY A 262 19.02 8.27 0.28
C GLY A 262 18.90 9.71 -0.22
N HIS A 263 19.60 10.63 0.42
CA HIS A 263 19.91 11.92 -0.19
C HIS A 263 21.27 11.79 -0.85
N ASP A 264 21.37 12.16 -2.12
CA ASP A 264 22.68 12.36 -2.75
C ASP A 264 23.32 13.57 -2.09
N ILE A 265 24.27 13.32 -1.19
CA ILE A 265 25.09 14.38 -0.62
C ILE A 265 26.10 14.77 -1.70
N LEU A 266 25.80 15.87 -2.40
CA LEU A 266 26.73 16.49 -3.33
C LEU A 266 27.85 17.12 -2.51
N TYR A 267 28.97 16.40 -2.40
CA TYR A 267 30.22 16.98 -1.93
C TYR A 267 30.86 17.76 -3.08
N CYS A 268 30.69 19.08 -3.10
CA CYS A 268 31.54 19.94 -3.92
C CYS A 268 32.96 19.89 -3.34
N ARG A 269 33.93 19.48 -4.15
CA ARG A 269 35.34 19.37 -3.77
C ARG A 269 36.10 20.60 -4.22
N ASP A 270 35.65 21.78 -3.77
CA ASP A 270 36.37 23.03 -3.96
C ASP A 270 36.59 23.67 -2.58
N GLU A 271 37.85 23.86 -2.20
CA GLU A 271 38.29 24.47 -0.93
C GLU A 271 37.97 25.98 -0.84
N SER A 272 37.12 26.53 -1.72
CA SER A 272 36.77 27.95 -1.73
C SER A 272 35.28 28.27 -1.71
N ASP A 273 34.36 27.30 -1.82
CA ASP A 273 32.93 27.61 -1.86
C ASP A 273 32.12 26.79 -0.86
N ILE A 274 31.86 27.42 0.29
CA ILE A 274 30.82 27.03 1.24
C ILE A 274 29.47 27.21 0.54
N CYS A 275 29.05 26.21 -0.24
CA CYS A 275 27.75 26.19 -0.87
C CYS A 275 26.69 25.68 0.12
N TYR A 276 25.90 26.62 0.62
CA TYR A 276 24.74 26.45 1.47
C TYR A 276 23.70 25.48 0.87
N THR A 277 23.68 24.24 1.35
CA THR A 277 22.54 23.32 1.13
C THR A 277 21.63 23.18 2.34
N GLN A 278 21.84 23.97 3.40
CA GLN A 278 20.93 24.02 4.55
C GLN A 278 19.60 24.76 4.23
N ASN A 279 19.57 25.61 3.19
CA ASN A 279 18.47 26.56 2.98
C ASN A 279 17.35 26.11 2.01
N ILE A 280 17.37 24.87 1.50
CA ILE A 280 16.28 24.37 0.62
C ILE A 280 15.20 23.62 1.43
N ILE A 281 15.54 23.11 2.62
CA ILE A 281 14.55 22.47 3.51
C ILE A 281 13.60 23.52 4.12
N ASP A 282 14.08 24.76 4.35
CA ASP A 282 13.29 25.84 4.95
C ASP A 282 12.34 26.57 3.97
N LYS A 283 12.37 26.24 2.68
CA LYS A 283 11.55 26.91 1.64
C LYS A 283 10.63 25.99 0.85
N MET A 284 10.34 24.79 1.34
CA MET A 284 9.16 24.07 0.87
C MET A 284 7.91 24.67 1.53
N PRO A 285 6.84 24.99 0.77
CA PRO A 285 5.65 25.60 1.33
C PRO A 285 5.03 24.70 2.41
N ALA A 286 4.72 25.31 3.55
CA ALA A 286 4.20 24.73 4.79
C ALA A 286 2.78 24.08 4.68
N GLN A 287 2.40 23.56 3.53
CA GLN A 287 1.09 22.91 3.30
C GLN A 287 1.15 21.39 3.27
N ILE A 288 2.34 20.77 3.23
CA ILE A 288 2.49 19.31 3.28
C ILE A 288 2.75 18.82 4.72
N THR A 289 3.18 19.70 5.62
CA THR A 289 3.53 19.36 7.03
C THR A 289 2.35 19.48 8.01
N THR A 290 1.16 19.88 7.56
CA THR A 290 0.00 20.10 8.47
C THR A 290 -0.81 18.83 8.77
N ALA A 291 -0.45 17.68 8.20
CA ALA A 291 -1.13 16.41 8.49
C ALA A 291 -0.39 15.50 9.50
N LEU A 292 0.83 15.85 9.94
CA LEU A 292 1.64 14.96 10.79
C LEU A 292 2.15 15.56 12.11
N THR A 293 1.84 16.83 12.44
CA THR A 293 2.28 17.49 13.70
C THR A 293 1.12 17.86 14.64
N LYS A 294 0.03 17.09 14.64
CA LYS A 294 -1.03 17.21 15.67
C LYS A 294 -1.17 15.99 16.59
N MET A 295 -0.08 15.23 16.77
CA MET A 295 0.04 14.24 17.83
C MET A 295 1.38 14.42 18.56
N GLU A 296 1.34 15.25 19.60
CA GLU A 296 2.29 15.48 20.72
C GLU A 296 2.01 16.94 21.12
N CYS A 297 1.48 17.34 22.27
CA CYS A 297 1.52 16.85 23.63
C CYS A 297 0.23 17.30 24.35
N VAL A 298 -0.39 16.42 25.13
CA VAL A 298 -1.12 16.82 26.34
C VAL A 298 -0.72 15.82 27.42
N LYS A 299 -0.26 16.36 28.55
CA LYS A 299 0.13 15.64 29.77
C LYS A 299 -1.02 14.81 30.33
#